data_AF-A0A3A8LCV3-F1
#
_entry.id   AF-A0A3A8LCV3-F1
#
_cell.length_a   1.000
_cell.length_b   1.000
_cell.length_c   1.000
_cell.angle_alpha   90.00
_cell.angle_beta   90.00
_cell.angle_gamma   90.00
#
_symmetry.space_group_name_H-M   'P 1'
#
loop_
_entity.id
_entity.type
_entity.pdbx_description
1 polymer ?
#
loop_
_entity_poly.entity_id
_entity_poly.type
_entity_poly.pdbx_seq_one_letter_code
_entity_poly.pdbx_strand_id
1 'polypeptide(L)'
;MWAWATSACSFEGAQRMTPLSSSALETVRANALYLLREALESIRAQDAYEQSGRPYVEVAWFYRRVGLCELLSEARTDRFFVYLCKSAQARLHLLQRAAGGRPAQRQHTCASKNFSFMDALAAGQLELASRLARLTTDRHEPSLEYEEDFLLHHFLHRLTLGAPAAEASELRPLLARWEAVLQGDVTCHLALCQALLTRDAKRFHRALADAIAQRAVTFKERKSDGGPQDVVLTEPHVYVTGLALLRLAELRGMETFREYPTLPRLARVPLALAPPPEDSWLSPGLGVPP
;
A
#
# COMPACT_ATOMS: atom_id res chain seq x y z
N MET A 1 14.79 39.26 -24.64
CA MET A 1 16.06 38.50 -24.79
C MET A 1 16.53 38.05 -23.40
N TRP A 2 15.83 37.07 -22.81
CA TRP A 2 16.21 36.45 -21.53
C TRP A 2 16.17 34.95 -21.73
N ALA A 3 17.37 34.36 -21.81
CA ALA A 3 17.59 32.95 -22.02
C ALA A 3 17.26 32.18 -20.73
N TRP A 4 16.33 31.22 -20.83
CA TRP A 4 16.14 30.21 -19.80
C TRP A 4 17.27 29.19 -19.93
N ALA A 5 18.16 29.15 -18.94
CA ALA A 5 19.07 28.05 -18.75
C ALA A 5 18.25 26.80 -18.40
N THR A 6 18.14 25.90 -19.37
CA THR A 6 17.74 24.50 -19.20
C THR A 6 18.72 23.83 -18.25
N SER A 7 18.41 23.82 -16.96
CA SER A 7 19.02 22.87 -16.03
C SER A 7 18.32 21.54 -16.23
N ALA A 8 18.84 20.74 -17.16
CA ALA A 8 18.52 19.33 -17.27
C ALA A 8 18.98 18.66 -15.96
N CYS A 9 18.03 18.29 -15.11
CA CYS A 9 18.30 17.27 -14.10
C CYS A 9 18.55 15.96 -14.85
N SER A 10 19.81 15.70 -15.16
CA SER A 10 20.30 14.42 -15.64
C SER A 10 19.96 13.38 -14.58
N PHE A 11 18.99 12.52 -14.87
CA PHE A 11 18.67 11.34 -14.06
C PHE A 11 19.75 10.27 -14.32
N GLU A 12 21.01 10.58 -14.00
CA GLU A 12 22.14 9.64 -14.05
C GLU A 12 22.11 8.77 -12.79
N GLY A 13 21.24 7.75 -12.83
CA GLY A 13 21.09 6.84 -11.70
C GLY A 13 20.06 5.75 -11.92
N ALA A 14 19.82 5.33 -13.18
CA ALA A 14 19.05 4.12 -13.43
C ALA A 14 19.89 2.92 -12.97
N GLN A 15 19.77 2.56 -11.69
CA GLN A 15 20.34 1.32 -11.16
C GLN A 15 19.85 0.16 -12.04
N ARG A 16 20.79 -0.55 -12.66
CA ARG A 16 20.50 -1.82 -13.34
C ARG A 16 19.99 -2.78 -12.28
N MET A 17 18.67 -2.99 -12.24
CA MET A 17 18.07 -4.05 -11.45
C MET A 17 18.67 -5.39 -11.89
N THR A 18 19.25 -6.14 -10.96
CA THR A 18 19.68 -7.52 -11.23
C THR A 18 18.45 -8.31 -11.66
N PRO A 19 18.49 -9.03 -12.81
CA PRO A 19 17.35 -9.85 -13.21
C PRO A 19 17.07 -10.91 -12.14
N LEU A 20 15.84 -10.93 -11.64
CA LEU A 20 15.37 -11.98 -10.74
C LEU A 20 15.24 -13.28 -11.54
N SER A 21 15.72 -14.40 -10.99
CA SER A 21 15.46 -15.70 -11.63
C SER A 21 13.99 -16.07 -11.47
N SER A 22 13.36 -16.54 -12.55
CA SER A 22 11.97 -17.05 -12.51
C SER A 22 11.77 -18.06 -11.38
N SER A 23 12.75 -18.94 -11.18
CA SER A 23 12.74 -19.96 -10.12
C SER A 23 12.65 -19.42 -8.69
N ALA A 24 13.24 -18.25 -8.42
CA ALA A 24 13.19 -17.64 -7.10
C ALA A 24 11.79 -17.07 -6.82
N LEU A 25 11.20 -16.36 -7.79
CA LEU A 25 9.83 -15.84 -7.68
C LEU A 25 8.79 -16.96 -7.61
N GLU A 26 8.98 -18.07 -8.32
CA GLU A 26 8.15 -19.26 -8.21
C GLU A 26 8.16 -19.85 -6.80
N THR A 27 9.34 -19.91 -6.17
CA THR A 27 9.49 -20.37 -4.78
C THR A 27 8.80 -19.43 -3.80
N VAL A 28 8.99 -18.11 -3.94
CA VAL A 28 8.30 -17.11 -3.12
C VAL A 28 6.77 -17.22 -3.27
N ARG A 29 6.28 -17.41 -4.51
CA ARG A 29 4.85 -17.62 -4.78
C ARG A 29 4.33 -18.89 -4.12
N ALA A 30 5.05 -20.01 -4.25
CA ALA A 30 4.66 -21.29 -3.66
C ALA A 30 4.59 -21.21 -2.12
N ASN A 31 5.60 -20.59 -1.50
CA ASN A 31 5.64 -20.35 -0.05
C ASN A 31 4.48 -19.46 0.41
N ALA A 32 4.23 -18.35 -0.30
CA ALA A 32 3.13 -17.45 0.02
C ALA A 32 1.76 -18.16 -0.10
N LEU A 33 1.56 -19.00 -1.12
CA LEU A 33 0.32 -19.77 -1.28
C LEU A 33 0.16 -20.86 -0.21
N TYR A 34 1.26 -21.47 0.24
CA TYR A 34 1.25 -22.43 1.34
C TYR A 34 0.82 -21.75 2.64
N LEU A 35 1.51 -20.69 3.05
CA LEU A 35 1.21 -19.95 4.29
C LEU A 35 -0.16 -19.29 4.25
N LEU A 36 -0.61 -18.84 3.07
CA LEU A 36 -1.98 -18.37 2.87
C LEU A 36 -3.02 -19.44 3.20
N ARG A 37 -2.80 -20.70 2.79
CA ARG A 37 -3.72 -21.79 3.09
C ARG A 37 -3.77 -22.09 4.58
N GLU A 38 -2.63 -22.13 5.27
CA GLU A 38 -2.57 -22.31 6.72
C GLU A 38 -3.34 -21.20 7.46
N ALA A 39 -3.12 -19.94 7.10
CA ALA A 39 -3.83 -18.83 7.73
C ALA A 39 -5.35 -18.87 7.44
N LEU A 40 -5.77 -19.27 6.24
CA LEU A 40 -7.18 -19.48 5.90
C LEU A 40 -7.80 -20.66 6.67
N GLU A 41 -7.04 -21.72 6.94
CA GLU A 41 -7.51 -22.85 7.73
C GLU A 41 -7.82 -22.43 9.17
N SER A 42 -6.95 -21.64 9.82
CA SER A 42 -7.26 -21.05 11.13
C SER A 42 -8.52 -20.18 11.08
N ILE A 43 -8.69 -19.36 10.03
CA ILE A 43 -9.90 -18.54 9.85
C ILE A 43 -11.17 -19.41 9.79
N ARG A 44 -11.11 -20.53 9.06
CA ARG A 44 -12.25 -21.45 8.94
C ARG A 44 -12.51 -22.23 10.23
N ALA A 45 -11.45 -22.60 10.94
CA ALA A 45 -11.53 -23.32 12.20
C ALA A 45 -12.05 -22.45 13.36
N GLN A 46 -11.97 -21.11 13.24
CA GLN A 46 -12.36 -20.16 14.29
C GLN A 46 -11.64 -20.43 15.62
N ASP A 47 -10.37 -20.83 15.52
CA ASP A 47 -9.52 -21.19 16.65
C ASP A 47 -9.07 -19.94 17.46
N ALA A 48 -8.29 -20.15 18.53
CA ALA A 48 -7.76 -19.03 19.31
C ALA A 48 -6.81 -18.13 18.51
N TYR A 49 -6.16 -18.67 17.46
CA TYR A 49 -5.27 -17.90 16.59
C TYR A 49 -6.08 -16.94 15.71
N GLU A 50 -7.20 -17.38 15.17
CA GLU A 50 -8.20 -16.57 14.47
C GLU A 50 -8.69 -15.40 15.33
N GLN A 51 -9.01 -15.65 16.60
CA GLN A 51 -9.52 -14.65 17.54
C GLN A 51 -8.53 -13.52 17.82
N SER A 52 -7.24 -13.74 17.57
CA SER A 52 -6.24 -12.66 17.66
C SER A 52 -6.42 -11.62 16.54
N GLY A 53 -7.04 -11.99 15.42
CA GLY A 53 -7.10 -11.19 14.19
C GLY A 53 -5.82 -11.29 13.33
N ARG A 54 -4.76 -11.94 13.81
CA ARG A 54 -3.50 -12.10 13.07
C ARG A 54 -3.64 -12.85 11.74
N PRO A 55 -4.40 -13.96 11.63
CA PRO A 55 -4.54 -14.67 10.36
C PRO A 55 -5.06 -13.80 9.23
N TYR A 56 -5.92 -12.83 9.52
CA TYR A 56 -6.44 -11.90 8.51
C TYR A 56 -5.35 -10.97 7.94
N VAL A 57 -4.44 -10.53 8.81
CA VAL A 57 -3.28 -9.71 8.41
C VAL A 57 -2.34 -10.55 7.55
N GLU A 58 -2.10 -11.79 7.93
CA GLU A 58 -1.25 -12.73 7.20
C GLU A 58 -1.85 -13.09 5.83
N VAL A 59 -3.14 -13.42 5.77
CA VAL A 59 -3.88 -13.66 4.52
C VAL A 59 -3.75 -12.46 3.58
N ALA A 60 -3.99 -11.24 4.09
CA ALA A 60 -3.88 -10.03 3.30
C ALA A 60 -2.46 -9.83 2.74
N TRP A 61 -1.46 -10.05 3.60
CA TRP A 61 -0.05 -9.93 3.25
C TRP A 61 0.37 -10.96 2.18
N PHE A 62 -0.03 -12.23 2.35
CA PHE A 62 0.29 -13.29 1.39
C PHE A 62 -0.42 -13.07 0.06
N TYR A 63 -1.66 -12.56 0.05
CA TYR A 63 -2.31 -12.18 -1.20
C TYR A 63 -1.53 -11.09 -1.95
N ARG A 64 -1.15 -9.99 -1.28
CA ARG A 64 -0.29 -8.97 -1.90
C ARG A 64 0.98 -9.61 -2.48
N ARG A 65 1.66 -10.47 -1.73
CA ARG A 65 2.89 -11.13 -2.17
C ARG A 65 2.69 -12.01 -3.41
N VAL A 66 1.62 -12.82 -3.45
CA VAL A 66 1.28 -13.62 -4.64
C VAL A 66 1.02 -12.69 -5.82
N GLY A 67 0.25 -11.62 -5.63
CA GLY A 67 0.02 -10.62 -6.67
C GLY A 67 1.32 -10.02 -7.21
N LEU A 68 2.26 -9.66 -6.33
CA LEU A 68 3.57 -9.15 -6.74
C LEU A 68 4.36 -10.19 -7.55
N CYS A 69 4.30 -11.47 -7.17
CA CYS A 69 4.94 -12.54 -7.94
C CYS A 69 4.33 -12.65 -9.34
N GLU A 70 3.00 -12.72 -9.46
CA GLU A 70 2.30 -12.78 -10.76
C GLU A 70 2.68 -11.61 -11.68
N LEU A 71 2.83 -10.42 -11.10
CA LEU A 71 3.23 -9.22 -11.84
C LEU A 71 4.70 -9.29 -12.28
N LEU A 72 5.60 -9.71 -11.40
CA LEU A 72 7.05 -9.68 -11.63
C LEU A 72 7.53 -10.84 -12.51
N SER A 73 6.93 -12.03 -12.41
CA SER A 73 7.33 -13.20 -13.18
C SER A 73 6.67 -13.27 -14.56
N GLU A 74 5.38 -12.90 -14.64
CA GLU A 74 4.55 -13.16 -15.83
C GLU A 74 3.88 -11.90 -16.38
N ALA A 75 4.10 -10.73 -15.78
CA ALA A 75 3.41 -9.48 -16.13
C ALA A 75 1.87 -9.59 -16.12
N ARG A 76 1.31 -10.48 -15.27
CA ARG A 76 -0.13 -10.72 -15.13
C ARG A 76 -0.80 -9.63 -14.28
N THR A 77 -1.07 -8.50 -14.93
CA THR A 77 -1.69 -7.31 -14.30
C THR A 77 -3.11 -7.58 -13.82
N ASP A 78 -3.83 -8.48 -14.50
CA ASP A 78 -5.16 -8.97 -14.15
C ASP A 78 -5.15 -9.77 -12.84
N ARG A 79 -4.20 -10.68 -12.66
CA ARG A 79 -4.05 -11.45 -11.42
C ARG A 79 -3.51 -10.59 -10.28
N PHE A 80 -2.56 -9.70 -10.56
CA PHE A 80 -2.10 -8.69 -9.59
C PHE A 80 -3.28 -7.89 -9.01
N PHE A 81 -4.14 -7.37 -9.88
CA PHE A 81 -5.37 -6.67 -9.49
C PHE A 81 -6.25 -7.51 -8.56
N VAL A 82 -6.56 -8.76 -8.94
CA VAL A 82 -7.42 -9.65 -8.14
C VAL A 82 -6.82 -9.89 -6.76
N TYR A 83 -5.51 -10.13 -6.67
CA TYR A 83 -4.86 -10.39 -5.39
C TYR A 83 -4.76 -9.16 -4.48
N LEU A 84 -4.58 -7.96 -5.04
CA LEU A 84 -4.72 -6.72 -4.25
C LEU A 84 -6.15 -6.55 -3.71
N CYS A 85 -7.17 -6.86 -4.51
CA CYS A 85 -8.56 -6.82 -4.04
C CYS A 85 -8.79 -7.83 -2.90
N LYS A 86 -8.29 -9.05 -3.03
CA LYS A 86 -8.42 -10.08 -1.99
C LYS A 86 -7.68 -9.69 -0.70
N SER A 87 -6.52 -9.05 -0.80
CA SER A 87 -5.84 -8.47 0.37
C SER A 87 -6.74 -7.47 1.10
N ALA A 88 -7.32 -6.53 0.35
CA ALA A 88 -8.23 -5.54 0.89
C ALA A 88 -9.53 -6.13 1.47
N GLN A 89 -10.11 -7.15 0.83
CA GLN A 89 -11.31 -7.85 1.32
C GLN A 89 -11.04 -8.60 2.64
N ALA A 90 -9.92 -9.32 2.74
CA ALA A 90 -9.54 -10.00 3.98
C ALA A 90 -9.38 -9.01 5.15
N ARG A 91 -8.73 -7.87 4.90
CA ARG A 91 -8.59 -6.79 5.88
C ARG A 91 -9.93 -6.17 6.26
N LEU A 92 -10.80 -5.93 5.28
CA LEU A 92 -12.12 -5.37 5.51
C LEU A 92 -12.93 -6.27 6.44
N HIS A 93 -12.88 -7.58 6.21
CA HIS A 93 -13.58 -8.56 7.04
C HIS A 93 -13.09 -8.52 8.50
N LEU A 94 -11.77 -8.43 8.75
CA LEU A 94 -11.23 -8.26 10.11
C LEU A 94 -11.80 -7.00 10.78
N LEU A 95 -11.78 -5.86 10.08
CA LEU A 95 -12.24 -4.59 10.65
C LEU A 95 -13.76 -4.60 10.91
N GLN A 96 -14.56 -5.19 10.02
CA GLN A 96 -16.00 -5.39 10.23
C GLN A 96 -16.29 -6.24 11.45
N ARG A 97 -15.51 -7.32 11.65
CA ARG A 97 -15.63 -8.18 12.83
C ARG A 97 -15.30 -7.45 14.12
N ALA A 98 -14.19 -6.72 14.15
CA ALA A 98 -13.77 -5.95 15.31
C ALA A 98 -14.82 -4.87 15.65
N ALA A 99 -15.36 -4.18 14.64
CA ALA A 99 -16.46 -3.23 14.81
C ALA A 99 -17.75 -3.89 15.31
N GLY A 100 -17.99 -5.15 14.94
CA GLY A 100 -19.09 -5.98 15.46
C GLY A 100 -18.85 -6.59 16.85
N GLY A 101 -17.81 -6.17 17.56
CA GLY A 101 -17.52 -6.62 18.93
C GLY A 101 -16.87 -8.00 19.04
N ARG A 102 -16.46 -8.62 17.92
CA ARG A 102 -15.67 -9.87 17.99
C ARG A 102 -14.25 -9.57 18.48
N PRO A 103 -13.63 -10.48 19.25
CA PRO A 103 -12.25 -10.33 19.67
C PRO A 103 -11.30 -10.12 18.48
N ALA A 104 -10.39 -9.16 18.64
CA ALA A 104 -9.23 -8.94 17.81
C ALA A 104 -8.20 -8.17 18.65
N GLN A 105 -6.92 -8.50 18.52
CA GLN A 105 -5.87 -7.76 19.21
C GLN A 105 -5.67 -6.40 18.55
N ARG A 106 -5.57 -5.34 19.36
CA ARG A 106 -5.44 -3.95 18.87
C ARG A 106 -4.25 -3.75 17.94
N GLN A 107 -3.14 -4.46 18.18
CA GLN A 107 -1.95 -4.43 17.34
C GLN A 107 -2.21 -4.84 15.89
N HIS A 108 -3.33 -5.52 15.62
CA HIS A 108 -3.75 -5.89 14.28
C HIS A 108 -4.84 -4.96 13.73
N THR A 109 -5.44 -4.07 14.51
CA THR A 109 -6.50 -3.15 14.04
C THR A 109 -6.07 -1.67 14.00
N CYS A 110 -4.86 -1.34 14.48
CA CYS A 110 -4.24 -0.01 14.37
C CYS A 110 -4.25 0.53 12.93
N ALA A 111 -4.26 1.86 12.79
CA ALA A 111 -4.36 2.52 11.50
C ALA A 111 -3.13 2.26 10.62
N SER A 112 -1.93 2.33 11.20
CA SER A 112 -0.65 2.01 10.52
C SER A 112 -0.56 0.59 9.98
N LYS A 113 -1.40 -0.32 10.48
CA LYS A 113 -1.42 -1.73 10.05
C LYS A 113 -2.39 -1.97 8.90
N ASN A 114 -3.13 -0.94 8.46
CA ASN A 114 -4.03 -1.05 7.34
C ASN A 114 -3.32 -0.87 5.99
N PHE A 115 -2.27 -1.67 5.73
CA PHE A 115 -1.60 -1.62 4.43
C PHE A 115 -2.54 -2.01 3.28
N SER A 116 -3.58 -2.81 3.54
CA SER A 116 -4.54 -3.24 2.52
C SER A 116 -5.48 -2.13 2.05
N PHE A 117 -5.56 -1.01 2.78
CA PHE A 117 -6.13 0.22 2.23
C PHE A 117 -5.34 0.71 1.01
N MET A 118 -4.00 0.64 1.06
CA MET A 118 -3.16 0.95 -0.10
C MET A 118 -3.35 -0.07 -1.22
N ASP A 119 -3.62 -1.33 -0.91
CA ASP A 119 -3.94 -2.34 -1.95
C ASP A 119 -5.22 -1.98 -2.69
N ALA A 120 -6.27 -1.60 -1.97
CA ALA A 120 -7.53 -1.17 -2.57
C ALA A 120 -7.33 0.06 -3.47
N LEU A 121 -6.58 1.07 -3.01
CA LEU A 121 -6.26 2.26 -3.81
C LEU A 121 -5.42 1.91 -5.05
N ALA A 122 -4.36 1.11 -4.90
CA ALA A 122 -3.50 0.69 -6.01
C ALA A 122 -4.29 -0.12 -7.05
N ALA A 123 -5.23 -0.96 -6.61
CA ALA A 123 -6.17 -1.71 -7.45
C ALA A 123 -7.29 -0.85 -8.07
N GLY A 124 -7.38 0.45 -7.74
CA GLY A 124 -8.42 1.35 -8.24
C GLY A 124 -9.80 1.13 -7.61
N GLN A 125 -9.90 0.37 -6.51
CA GLN A 125 -11.16 0.02 -5.86
C GLN A 125 -11.53 1.03 -4.77
N LEU A 126 -12.04 2.20 -5.18
CA LEU A 126 -12.29 3.34 -4.29
C LEU A 126 -13.38 3.08 -3.25
N GLU A 127 -14.42 2.33 -3.60
CA GLU A 127 -15.47 1.98 -2.63
C GLU A 127 -14.91 1.04 -1.55
N LEU A 128 -14.09 0.06 -1.95
CA LEU A 128 -13.41 -0.83 -1.00
C LEU A 128 -12.44 -0.06 -0.10
N ALA A 129 -11.65 0.86 -0.66
CA ALA A 129 -10.77 1.74 0.10
C ALA A 129 -11.56 2.62 1.10
N SER A 130 -12.72 3.14 0.68
CA SER A 130 -13.59 3.97 1.54
C SER A 130 -14.20 3.15 2.69
N ARG A 131 -14.64 1.92 2.44
CA ARG A 131 -15.13 1.01 3.49
C ARG A 131 -14.04 0.69 4.52
N LEU A 132 -12.81 0.42 4.06
CA LEU A 132 -11.65 0.22 4.93
C LEU A 132 -11.34 1.46 5.77
N ALA A 133 -11.31 2.64 5.15
CA ALA A 133 -11.06 3.90 5.83
C ALA A 133 -12.11 4.19 6.91
N ARG A 134 -13.40 3.94 6.63
CA ARG A 134 -14.50 4.15 7.60
C ARG A 134 -14.42 3.25 8.84
N LEU A 135 -13.90 2.03 8.69
CA LEU A 135 -13.82 1.06 9.79
C LEU A 135 -12.48 1.10 10.54
N THR A 136 -11.49 1.83 10.01
CA THR A 136 -10.20 1.96 10.68
C THR A 136 -10.30 2.94 11.83
N THR A 137 -9.64 2.64 12.95
CA THR A 137 -9.59 3.54 14.11
C THR A 137 -9.10 4.94 13.73
N ASP A 138 -9.74 5.96 14.29
CA ASP A 138 -9.35 7.36 14.22
C ASP A 138 -8.51 7.80 15.43
N ARG A 139 -8.13 6.84 16.29
CA ARG A 139 -7.32 7.07 17.48
C ARG A 139 -5.94 6.45 17.33
N HIS A 140 -4.93 7.25 17.65
CA HIS A 140 -3.55 6.79 17.81
C HIS A 140 -3.44 5.90 19.04
N GLU A 141 -2.70 4.79 18.91
CA GLU A 141 -2.37 3.87 19.99
C GLU A 141 -0.86 3.91 20.29
N PRO A 142 -0.39 4.78 21.22
CA PRO A 142 1.04 5.06 21.42
C PRO A 142 1.90 3.85 21.80
N SER A 143 1.31 2.81 22.39
CA SER A 143 2.02 1.58 22.75
C SER A 143 2.18 0.59 21.59
N LEU A 144 1.52 0.83 20.44
CA LEU A 144 1.41 -0.12 19.34
C LEU A 144 1.86 0.43 17.99
N GLU A 145 1.83 1.75 17.80
CA GLU A 145 2.26 2.40 16.57
C GLU A 145 2.91 3.75 16.80
N TYR A 146 3.89 4.09 15.96
CA TYR A 146 4.46 5.43 15.92
C TYR A 146 3.40 6.43 15.47
N GLU A 147 3.44 7.63 16.04
CA GLU A 147 2.45 8.66 15.74
C GLU A 147 2.53 9.11 14.27
N GLU A 148 3.72 9.16 13.68
CA GLU A 148 3.90 9.48 12.26
C GLU A 148 3.23 8.45 11.32
N ASP A 149 3.32 7.16 11.64
CA ASP A 149 2.68 6.10 10.87
C ASP A 149 1.15 6.21 10.96
N PHE A 150 0.65 6.49 12.16
CA PHE A 150 -0.78 6.76 12.38
C PHE A 150 -1.23 7.98 11.56
N LEU A 151 -0.51 9.10 11.63
CA LEU A 151 -0.87 10.34 10.94
C LEU A 151 -0.87 10.18 9.42
N LEU A 152 0.09 9.44 8.84
CA LEU A 152 0.09 9.10 7.42
C LEU A 152 -1.20 8.39 7.03
N HIS A 153 -1.54 7.30 7.72
CA HIS A 153 -2.71 6.49 7.37
C HIS A 153 -4.00 7.25 7.63
N HIS A 154 -4.09 7.96 8.76
CA HIS A 154 -5.25 8.77 9.11
C HIS A 154 -5.49 9.89 8.09
N PHE A 155 -4.43 10.60 7.67
CA PHE A 155 -4.53 11.61 6.61
C PHE A 155 -5.09 11.01 5.31
N LEU A 156 -4.58 9.85 4.87
CA LEU A 156 -5.02 9.23 3.62
C LEU A 156 -6.45 8.67 3.69
N HIS A 157 -6.85 8.13 4.85
CA HIS A 157 -8.23 7.75 5.11
C HIS A 157 -9.16 8.97 5.00
N ARG A 158 -8.83 10.07 5.68
CA ARG A 158 -9.63 11.31 5.63
C ARG A 158 -9.66 11.94 4.24
N LEU A 159 -8.55 11.93 3.52
CA LEU A 159 -8.48 12.39 2.14
C LEU A 159 -9.39 11.57 1.21
N THR A 160 -9.49 10.25 1.44
CA THR A 160 -10.33 9.35 0.64
C THR A 160 -11.82 9.50 0.96
N LEU A 161 -12.16 9.80 2.22
CA LEU A 161 -13.54 9.97 2.67
C LEU A 161 -14.08 11.39 2.48
N GLY A 162 -13.21 12.39 2.39
CA GLY A 162 -13.56 13.80 2.44
C GLY A 162 -14.31 14.28 1.20
N ALA A 163 -15.29 15.16 1.42
CA ALA A 163 -15.85 16.00 0.37
C ALA A 163 -14.95 17.23 0.16
N PRO A 164 -14.79 17.74 -1.08
CA PRO A 164 -13.86 18.83 -1.40
C PRO A 164 -13.95 20.07 -0.50
N ALA A 165 -15.15 20.39 0.01
CA ALA A 165 -15.39 21.54 0.87
C ALA A 165 -14.87 21.39 2.31
N ALA A 166 -14.76 20.16 2.84
CA ALA A 166 -14.32 19.88 4.21
C ALA A 166 -12.83 19.51 4.32
N GLU A 167 -12.18 19.22 3.18
CA GLU A 167 -10.78 18.74 3.13
C GLU A 167 -9.81 19.69 3.84
N ALA A 168 -9.89 21.00 3.57
CA ALA A 168 -8.93 21.95 4.09
C ALA A 168 -9.03 22.14 5.61
N SER A 169 -10.25 22.10 6.17
CA SER A 169 -10.49 22.25 7.61
C SER A 169 -10.09 21.01 8.40
N GLU A 170 -10.16 19.82 7.80
CA GLU A 170 -9.86 18.56 8.50
C GLU A 170 -8.42 18.09 8.32
N LEU A 171 -7.84 18.27 7.13
CA LEU A 171 -6.53 17.71 6.80
C LEU A 171 -5.36 18.60 7.22
N ARG A 172 -5.53 19.94 7.24
CA ARG A 172 -4.47 20.85 7.67
C ARG A 172 -4.05 20.64 9.13
N PRO A 173 -4.98 20.45 10.10
CA PRO A 173 -4.60 20.13 11.47
C PRO A 173 -3.78 18.83 11.58
N LEU A 174 -4.08 17.81 10.77
CA LEU A 174 -3.32 16.56 10.76
C LEU A 174 -1.88 16.76 10.29
N LEU A 175 -1.69 17.53 9.20
CA LEU A 175 -0.35 17.86 8.71
C LEU A 175 0.44 18.70 9.72
N ALA A 176 -0.20 19.69 10.35
CA ALA A 176 0.44 20.50 11.39
C ALA A 176 0.82 19.66 12.62
N ARG A 177 -0.02 18.69 13.01
CA ARG A 177 0.32 17.73 14.07
C ARG A 177 1.53 16.88 13.66
N TRP A 178 1.57 16.42 12.42
CA TRP A 178 2.68 15.61 11.92
C TRP A 178 4.00 16.39 11.91
N GLU A 179 3.98 17.64 11.43
CA GLU A 179 5.15 18.55 11.51
C GLU A 179 5.66 18.72 12.95
N ALA A 180 4.74 18.85 13.92
CA ALA A 180 5.10 18.96 15.33
C ALA A 180 5.72 17.68 15.90
N VAL A 181 5.24 16.50 15.48
CA VAL A 181 5.80 15.19 15.88
C VAL A 181 7.23 15.03 15.35
N LEU A 182 7.51 15.52 14.13
CA LEU A 182 8.83 15.45 13.52
C LEU A 182 9.82 16.49 14.05
N GLN A 183 9.38 17.48 14.85
CA GLN A 183 10.24 18.49 15.47
C GLN A 183 11.19 19.23 14.51
N GLY A 184 10.77 19.41 13.25
CA GLY A 184 11.56 20.08 12.22
C GLY A 184 12.20 19.13 11.19
N ASP A 185 12.17 17.82 11.41
CA ASP A 185 12.48 16.86 10.36
C ASP A 185 11.38 16.81 9.29
N VAL A 186 11.76 16.50 8.05
CA VAL A 186 10.81 16.33 6.94
C VAL A 186 10.95 14.93 6.41
N THR A 187 9.85 14.16 6.47
CA THR A 187 9.77 12.85 5.81
C THR A 187 9.21 12.99 4.40
N CYS A 188 9.60 12.07 3.52
CA CYS A 188 9.08 12.01 2.16
C CYS A 188 7.54 11.85 2.14
N HIS A 189 6.97 11.12 3.10
CA HIS A 189 5.52 10.92 3.20
C HIS A 189 4.77 12.19 3.63
N LEU A 190 5.30 12.97 4.56
CA LEU A 190 4.71 14.27 4.90
C LEU A 190 4.68 15.20 3.67
N ALA A 191 5.79 15.28 2.94
CA ALA A 191 5.89 16.09 1.72
C ALA A 191 4.90 15.63 0.62
N LEU A 192 4.71 14.32 0.47
CA LEU A 192 3.71 13.73 -0.43
C LEU A 192 2.28 14.14 -0.02
N CYS A 193 1.93 14.01 1.25
CA CYS A 193 0.60 14.37 1.77
C CYS A 193 0.31 15.86 1.64
N GLN A 194 1.29 16.73 1.92
CA GLN A 194 1.19 18.17 1.67
C GLN A 194 0.92 18.47 0.19
N ALA A 195 1.67 17.83 -0.72
CA ALA A 195 1.49 18.02 -2.17
C ALA A 195 0.12 17.52 -2.67
N LEU A 196 -0.38 16.40 -2.13
CA LEU A 196 -1.73 15.91 -2.41
C LEU A 196 -2.80 16.91 -1.95
N LEU A 197 -2.65 17.47 -0.74
CA LEU A 197 -3.60 18.46 -0.22
C LEU A 197 -3.64 19.71 -1.10
N THR A 198 -2.48 20.25 -1.47
CA THR A 198 -2.36 21.47 -2.29
C THR A 198 -2.51 21.24 -3.79
N ARG A 199 -2.65 19.98 -4.22
CA ARG A 199 -2.69 19.56 -5.63
C ARG A 199 -1.48 20.05 -6.44
N ASP A 200 -0.31 20.08 -5.81
CA ASP A 200 0.94 20.54 -6.43
C ASP A 200 1.68 19.35 -7.07
N ALA A 201 1.48 19.17 -8.38
CA ALA A 201 2.09 18.07 -9.14
C ALA A 201 3.63 18.11 -9.11
N LYS A 202 4.24 19.30 -9.17
CA LYS A 202 5.71 19.44 -9.16
C LYS A 202 6.29 19.01 -7.81
N ARG A 203 5.68 19.46 -6.71
CA ARG A 203 6.09 19.03 -5.36
C ARG A 203 5.85 17.54 -5.15
N PHE A 204 4.74 17.02 -5.67
CA PHE A 204 4.42 15.59 -5.60
C PHE A 204 5.48 14.72 -6.29
N HIS A 205 5.91 15.07 -7.52
CA HIS A 205 6.93 14.29 -8.23
C HIS A 205 8.26 14.24 -7.49
N ARG A 206 8.70 15.36 -6.92
CA ARG A 206 9.93 15.41 -6.12
C ARG A 206 9.80 14.53 -4.89
N ALA A 207 8.75 14.72 -4.09
CA ALA A 207 8.53 13.94 -2.87
C ALA A 207 8.36 12.43 -3.15
N LEU A 208 7.74 12.06 -4.28
CA LEU A 208 7.62 10.67 -4.71
C LEU A 208 8.99 10.08 -5.11
N ALA A 209 9.80 10.84 -5.84
CA ALA A 209 11.16 10.42 -6.19
C ALA A 209 12.02 10.21 -4.93
N ASP A 210 11.93 11.12 -3.97
CA ASP A 210 12.63 11.02 -2.68
C ASP A 210 12.16 9.79 -1.90
N ALA A 211 10.86 9.52 -1.86
CA ALA A 211 10.31 8.32 -1.22
C ALA A 211 10.81 7.02 -1.87
N ILE A 212 10.89 6.99 -3.20
CA ILE A 212 11.43 5.83 -3.95
C ILE A 212 12.92 5.64 -3.65
N ALA A 213 13.71 6.73 -3.62
CA ALA A 213 15.14 6.68 -3.32
C ALA A 213 15.41 6.21 -1.88
N GLN A 214 14.70 6.78 -0.90
CA GLN A 214 14.81 6.38 0.50
C GLN A 214 14.45 4.90 0.68
N ARG A 215 13.39 4.44 0.02
CA ARG A 215 12.98 3.03 0.03
C ARG A 215 14.06 2.11 -0.54
N ALA A 216 14.72 2.51 -1.63
CA ALA A 216 15.82 1.73 -2.22
C ALA A 216 17.00 1.58 -1.23
N VAL A 217 17.31 2.62 -0.46
CA VAL A 217 18.32 2.56 0.62
C VAL A 217 17.90 1.57 1.71
N THR A 218 16.67 1.69 2.22
CA THR A 218 16.15 0.77 3.27
C THR A 218 16.21 -0.70 2.85
N PHE A 219 15.91 -1.02 1.59
CA PHE A 219 15.98 -2.40 1.11
C PHE A 219 17.41 -2.89 0.88
N LYS A 220 18.34 -2.00 0.52
CA LYS A 220 19.76 -2.34 0.44
C LYS A 220 20.32 -2.70 1.82
N GLU A 221 19.95 -1.96 2.85
CA GLU A 221 20.32 -2.23 4.25
C GLU A 221 19.74 -3.57 4.71
N ARG A 222 18.42 -3.78 4.56
CA ARG A 222 17.76 -5.04 4.94
C ARG A 222 18.33 -6.28 4.25
N LYS A 223 18.75 -6.15 2.99
CA LYS A 223 19.39 -7.25 2.26
C LYS A 223 20.75 -7.60 2.87
N SER A 224 21.46 -6.61 3.40
CA SER A 224 22.77 -6.80 4.04
C SER A 224 22.62 -7.44 5.42
N ASP A 225 21.52 -7.17 6.13
CA ASP A 225 21.23 -7.72 7.46
C ASP A 225 20.59 -9.13 7.44
N GLY A 226 20.46 -9.75 6.27
CA GLY A 226 19.86 -11.09 6.14
C GLY A 226 18.34 -11.12 6.35
N GLY A 227 17.63 -10.02 6.03
CA GLY A 227 16.17 -9.93 6.17
C GLY A 227 15.39 -11.01 5.37
N PRO A 228 14.07 -11.14 5.59
CA PRO A 228 13.25 -12.17 4.97
C PRO A 228 13.38 -12.17 3.44
N GLN A 229 13.92 -13.26 2.89
CA GLN A 229 14.32 -13.32 1.47
C GLN A 229 13.15 -13.01 0.52
N ASP A 230 11.96 -13.54 0.82
CA ASP A 230 10.74 -13.29 0.03
C ASP A 230 10.41 -11.81 -0.17
N VAL A 231 10.58 -11.01 0.88
CA VAL A 231 10.28 -9.56 0.84
C VAL A 231 11.28 -8.87 -0.07
N VAL A 232 12.57 -9.21 0.08
CA VAL A 232 13.67 -8.61 -0.69
C VAL A 232 13.58 -8.96 -2.18
N LEU A 233 12.91 -10.06 -2.54
CA LEU A 233 12.72 -10.48 -3.94
C LEU A 233 11.50 -9.87 -4.63
N THR A 234 10.59 -9.22 -3.89
CA THR A 234 9.31 -8.74 -4.44
C THR A 234 9.15 -7.23 -4.26
N GLU A 235 8.89 -6.81 -3.02
CA GLU A 235 8.58 -5.44 -2.63
C GLU A 235 9.56 -4.40 -3.23
N PRO A 236 10.90 -4.57 -3.22
CA PRO A 236 11.82 -3.59 -3.81
C PRO A 236 11.50 -3.18 -5.24
N HIS A 237 10.88 -4.06 -6.03
CA HIS A 237 10.65 -3.87 -7.45
C HIS A 237 9.30 -3.25 -7.78
N VAL A 238 8.32 -3.33 -6.87
CA VAL A 238 6.98 -2.74 -7.04
C VAL A 238 6.54 -2.10 -5.74
N TYR A 239 6.49 -0.77 -5.72
CA TYR A 239 6.11 0.01 -4.55
C TYR A 239 4.59 0.25 -4.51
N VAL A 240 3.84 -0.68 -3.88
CA VAL A 240 2.37 -0.63 -3.83
C VAL A 240 1.83 0.63 -3.16
N THR A 241 2.42 1.08 -2.05
CA THR A 241 2.04 2.37 -1.42
C THR A 241 2.30 3.54 -2.37
N GLY A 242 3.38 3.50 -3.15
CA GLY A 242 3.63 4.48 -4.21
C GLY A 242 2.53 4.49 -5.27
N LEU A 243 2.08 3.32 -5.73
CA LEU A 243 0.95 3.21 -6.66
C LEU A 243 -0.37 3.76 -6.09
N ALA A 244 -0.62 3.55 -4.80
CA ALA A 244 -1.78 4.09 -4.09
C ALA A 244 -1.74 5.62 -4.02
N LEU A 245 -0.60 6.20 -3.65
CA LEU A 245 -0.41 7.66 -3.60
C LEU A 245 -0.53 8.29 -4.99
N LEU A 246 0.02 7.62 -6.00
CA LEU A 246 -0.07 8.03 -7.39
C LEU A 246 -1.53 8.03 -7.88
N ARG A 247 -2.31 7.02 -7.48
CA ARG A 247 -3.76 6.98 -7.74
C ARG A 247 -4.48 8.19 -7.14
N LEU A 248 -4.18 8.52 -5.88
CA LEU A 248 -4.80 9.67 -5.22
C LEU A 248 -4.46 10.99 -5.92
N ALA A 249 -3.22 11.14 -6.41
CA ALA A 249 -2.85 12.31 -7.21
C ALA A 249 -3.66 12.39 -8.52
N GLU A 250 -3.77 11.28 -9.26
CA GLU A 250 -4.56 11.21 -10.50
C GLU A 250 -6.04 11.54 -10.28
N LEU A 251 -6.65 10.99 -9.23
CA LEU A 251 -8.05 11.27 -8.85
C LEU A 251 -8.29 12.72 -8.48
N ARG A 252 -7.24 13.43 -8.06
CA ARG A 252 -7.28 14.88 -7.76
C ARG A 252 -6.96 15.74 -8.98
N GLY A 253 -6.86 15.14 -10.17
CA GLY A 253 -6.61 15.83 -11.43
C GLY A 253 -5.17 16.32 -11.58
N MET A 254 -4.24 15.78 -10.79
CA MET A 254 -2.82 16.12 -10.91
C MET A 254 -2.22 15.40 -12.12
N GLU A 255 -1.41 16.11 -12.90
CA GLU A 255 -0.60 15.48 -13.94
C GLU A 255 0.40 14.52 -13.30
N THR A 256 0.57 13.33 -13.90
CA THR A 256 1.57 12.36 -13.44
C THR A 256 2.37 11.80 -14.59
N PHE A 257 3.64 11.49 -14.33
CA PHE A 257 4.46 10.79 -15.31
C PHE A 257 3.91 9.39 -15.57
N ARG A 258 4.15 8.90 -16.78
CA ARG A 258 3.71 7.57 -17.22
C ARG A 258 4.36 6.44 -16.43
N GLU A 259 5.61 6.62 -16.01
CA GLU A 259 6.41 5.64 -15.29
C GLU A 259 7.30 6.34 -14.25
N TYR A 260 7.50 5.66 -13.11
CA TYR A 260 8.49 6.01 -12.10
C TYR A 260 9.29 4.74 -11.75
N PRO A 261 10.52 4.86 -11.22
CA PRO A 261 11.24 3.68 -10.75
C PRO A 261 10.41 2.93 -9.70
N THR A 262 10.31 1.61 -9.83
CA THR A 262 9.50 0.72 -8.96
C THR A 262 7.98 0.96 -8.97
N LEU A 263 7.46 1.84 -9.83
CA LEU A 263 6.03 2.01 -10.10
C LEU A 263 5.80 1.83 -11.61
N PRO A 264 6.01 0.60 -12.12
CA PRO A 264 5.96 0.38 -13.56
C PRO A 264 4.53 0.57 -14.08
N ARG A 265 4.40 1.05 -15.32
CA ARG A 265 3.08 1.30 -15.94
C ARG A 265 2.16 0.09 -15.86
N LEU A 266 2.70 -1.12 -16.03
CA LEU A 266 1.94 -2.37 -15.94
C LEU A 266 1.28 -2.59 -14.57
N ALA A 267 1.80 -2.01 -13.49
CA ALA A 267 1.21 -2.12 -12.16
C ALA A 267 0.07 -1.11 -11.93
N ARG A 268 -0.15 -0.17 -12.85
CA ARG A 268 -1.20 0.86 -12.74
C ARG A 268 -2.51 0.29 -13.29
N VAL A 269 -3.25 -0.37 -12.41
CA VAL A 269 -4.52 -1.02 -12.73
C VAL A 269 -5.59 0.01 -13.16
N PRO A 270 -6.38 -0.21 -14.22
CA PRO A 270 -7.48 0.68 -14.59
C PRO A 270 -8.55 0.85 -13.48
N LEU A 271 -9.15 2.03 -13.36
CA LEU A 271 -10.23 2.32 -12.37
C LEU A 271 -11.52 1.51 -12.61
N ALA A 272 -11.78 1.10 -13.84
CA ALA A 272 -13.07 0.53 -14.26
C ALA A 272 -13.16 -1.00 -14.15
N LEU A 273 -12.19 -1.66 -13.51
CA LEU A 273 -12.24 -3.11 -13.36
C LEU A 273 -13.21 -3.51 -12.25
N ALA A 274 -14.07 -4.48 -12.54
CA ALA A 274 -14.94 -5.08 -11.54
C ALA A 274 -14.09 -5.88 -10.54
N PRO A 275 -14.27 -5.70 -9.22
CA PRO A 275 -13.57 -6.50 -8.23
C PRO A 275 -14.01 -7.97 -8.29
N PRO A 276 -13.18 -8.91 -7.83
CA PRO A 276 -13.63 -10.29 -7.65
C PRO A 276 -14.74 -10.34 -6.56
N PRO A 277 -15.54 -11.42 -6.51
CA PRO A 277 -16.62 -11.58 -5.52
C PRO A 277 -16.13 -11.29 -4.08
N GLU A 278 -16.98 -10.70 -3.23
CA GLU A 278 -16.58 -10.21 -1.90
C GLU A 278 -15.98 -11.28 -0.99
N ASP A 279 -16.41 -12.54 -1.12
CA ASP A 279 -15.90 -13.67 -0.32
C ASP A 279 -14.82 -14.49 -1.04
N SER A 280 -14.39 -14.05 -2.23
CA SER A 280 -13.38 -14.78 -3.01
C SER A 280 -12.01 -14.85 -2.35
N TRP A 281 -11.72 -13.97 -1.38
CA TRP A 281 -10.52 -14.05 -0.55
C TRP A 281 -10.49 -15.27 0.38
N LEU A 282 -11.62 -15.95 0.63
CA LEU A 282 -11.62 -17.22 1.36
C LEU A 282 -11.14 -18.41 0.52
N SER A 283 -11.08 -18.25 -0.81
CA SER A 283 -10.70 -19.30 -1.76
C SER A 283 -9.63 -18.78 -2.72
N PRO A 284 -8.34 -19.13 -2.55
CA PRO A 284 -7.24 -18.51 -3.29
C PRO A 284 -7.42 -18.47 -4.81
N GLY A 285 -7.97 -19.53 -5.41
CA GLY A 285 -8.21 -19.61 -6.86
C GLY A 285 -9.52 -18.97 -7.36
N LEU A 286 -10.50 -18.67 -6.50
CA LEU A 286 -11.79 -18.16 -6.94
C LEU A 286 -11.66 -16.74 -7.50
N GLY A 287 -12.17 -16.48 -8.71
CA GLY A 287 -12.10 -15.16 -9.35
C GLY A 287 -10.72 -14.78 -9.88
N VAL A 288 -9.75 -15.69 -9.86
CA VAL A 288 -8.43 -15.48 -10.50
C VAL A 288 -8.54 -15.91 -11.98
N PRO A 289 -8.19 -15.02 -12.93
CA PRO A 289 -8.17 -15.38 -14.35
C PRO A 289 -7.23 -16.57 -14.64
N PRO A 290 -7.58 -17.43 -15.62
CA PRO A 290 -6.80 -18.61 -15.97
C PRO A 290 -5.38 -18.28 -16.46
#